data_AF-A0AAU0Y8N9-F1
#
_entry.id   AF-A0AAU0Y8N9-F1
#
_cell.length_a   1.000
_cell.length_b   1.000
_cell.length_c   1.000
_cell.angle_alpha   90.00
_cell.angle_beta   90.00
_cell.angle_gamma   90.00
#
_symmetry.space_group_name_H-M   'P 1'
#
loop_
_entity.id
_entity.type
_entity.pdbx_description
1 polymer ?
#
loop_
_entity_poly.entity_id
_entity_poly.type
_entity_poly.pdbx_seq_one_letter_code
_entity_poly.pdbx_strand_id
1 'polypeptide(L)'
;MKISRQVAGLLLSAGLLLSGCSSSSDSPGDEGYTGPTLPARTAAKDKWQEGPAKPKQHKPYPYDIYTHCGIKWLKFGDRWWVLDSVFPGVEQVNGEQPSQHSQRLAGYMTLIGPDTANFDAAGMPTMQFVPTEDEPPGCA
;
A
#
# COMPACT_ATOMS: atom_id res chain seq x y z
N MET A 1 5.28 -68.20 -32.28
CA MET A 1 5.47 -68.76 -30.92
C MET A 1 6.81 -68.28 -30.36
N LYS A 2 6.84 -67.91 -29.08
CA LYS A 2 8.00 -67.80 -28.16
C LYS A 2 8.84 -66.51 -28.09
N ILE A 3 8.47 -65.71 -27.07
CA ILE A 3 9.24 -65.06 -25.99
C ILE A 3 10.77 -65.34 -25.91
N SER A 4 11.53 -64.24 -25.82
CA SER A 4 12.65 -63.87 -24.92
C SER A 4 13.92 -64.74 -24.78
N ARG A 5 15.11 -64.09 -24.88
CA ARG A 5 16.09 -63.81 -23.79
C ARG A 5 17.42 -63.27 -24.38
N GLN A 6 17.81 -62.05 -24.03
CA GLN A 6 18.87 -61.64 -23.06
C GLN A 6 20.33 -61.77 -23.54
N VAL A 7 21.11 -60.68 -23.42
CA VAL A 7 22.49 -60.52 -22.86
C VAL A 7 22.90 -59.05 -23.15
N ALA A 8 22.83 -58.14 -22.18
CA ALA A 8 23.95 -57.62 -21.37
C ALA A 8 25.12 -57.00 -22.19
N GLY A 9 25.31 -55.68 -22.06
CA GLY A 9 26.44 -54.93 -22.59
C GLY A 9 26.64 -53.64 -21.81
N LEU A 10 27.75 -53.59 -21.09
CA LEU A 10 28.17 -52.60 -20.08
C LEU A 10 28.74 -51.30 -20.72
N LEU A 11 28.79 -50.24 -19.89
CA LEU A 11 29.65 -49.03 -19.96
C LEU A 11 29.14 -47.84 -20.80
N LEU A 12 28.94 -46.69 -20.15
CA LEU A 12 30.00 -45.69 -19.99
C LEU A 12 29.55 -44.57 -19.03
N SER A 13 30.30 -44.43 -17.94
CA SER A 13 30.14 -43.39 -16.93
C SER A 13 30.63 -42.05 -17.49
N ALA A 14 29.71 -41.15 -17.82
CA ALA A 14 30.02 -39.75 -18.10
C ALA A 14 29.88 -38.95 -16.80
N GLY A 15 31.00 -38.43 -16.31
CA GLY A 15 31.05 -37.59 -15.12
C GLY A 15 30.31 -36.27 -15.32
N LEU A 16 29.46 -35.93 -14.36
CA LEU A 16 29.02 -34.56 -14.12
C LEU A 16 29.52 -34.15 -12.74
N LEU A 17 30.60 -33.37 -12.76
CA LEU A 17 31.01 -32.50 -11.66
C LEU A 17 29.94 -31.41 -11.53
N LEU A 18 28.97 -31.63 -10.64
CA LEU A 18 28.06 -30.58 -10.20
C LEU A 18 28.66 -29.96 -8.94
N SER A 19 29.41 -28.88 -9.14
CA SER A 19 29.72 -27.89 -8.11
C SER A 19 28.40 -27.29 -7.60
N GLY A 20 27.81 -27.94 -6.60
CA GLY A 20 26.63 -27.44 -5.91
C GLY A 20 27.01 -26.25 -5.04
N CYS A 21 26.78 -25.05 -5.57
CA CYS A 21 26.65 -23.84 -4.76
C CYS A 21 25.40 -24.03 -3.87
N SER A 22 25.57 -24.43 -2.62
CA SER A 22 24.55 -24.25 -1.58
C SER A 22 24.42 -22.76 -1.33
N SER A 23 23.67 -22.07 -2.19
CA SER A 23 23.11 -20.76 -1.87
C SER A 23 21.97 -21.03 -0.89
N SER A 24 22.14 -20.53 0.34
CA SER A 24 21.13 -20.50 1.38
C SER A 24 19.84 -19.93 0.80
N SER A 25 18.89 -20.80 0.49
CA SER A 25 17.54 -20.40 0.16
C SER A 25 16.93 -19.85 1.45
N ASP A 26 16.93 -18.53 1.53
CA ASP A 26 16.18 -17.74 2.51
C ASP A 26 14.79 -18.34 2.69
N SER A 27 14.43 -18.52 3.95
CA SER A 27 13.17 -19.12 4.41
C SER A 27 11.96 -18.53 3.69
N PRO A 28 11.05 -19.37 3.14
CA PRO A 28 9.77 -18.88 2.67
C PRO A 28 8.84 -18.69 3.87
N GLY A 29 8.35 -17.48 4.06
CA GLY A 29 7.14 -17.23 4.85
C GLY A 29 7.37 -16.65 6.25
N ASP A 30 7.83 -15.40 6.31
CA ASP A 30 7.43 -14.50 7.38
C ASP A 30 7.36 -13.05 6.87
N GLU A 31 6.57 -12.82 5.82
CA GLU A 31 6.05 -11.47 5.56
C GLU A 31 4.71 -11.35 6.30
N GLY A 32 4.78 -11.50 7.62
CA GLY A 32 3.68 -11.27 8.54
C GLY A 32 3.29 -9.79 8.47
N TYR A 33 2.19 -9.50 7.79
CA TYR A 33 1.47 -8.26 7.98
C TYR A 33 1.24 -8.07 9.49
N THR A 34 1.94 -7.10 10.10
CA THR A 34 1.95 -6.87 11.56
C THR A 34 0.71 -6.14 12.08
N GLY A 35 -0.32 -5.98 11.23
CA GLY A 35 -1.52 -5.26 11.56
C GLY A 35 -1.40 -3.73 11.41
N PRO A 36 -2.50 -3.02 11.67
CA PRO A 36 -2.53 -1.56 11.75
C PRO A 36 -1.56 -1.01 12.77
N THR A 37 -0.66 -0.13 12.35
CA THR A 37 0.37 0.45 13.22
C THR A 37 0.11 1.90 13.61
N LEU A 38 -0.92 2.54 13.05
CA LEU A 38 -1.16 3.98 13.24
C LEU A 38 -2.32 4.21 14.21
N PRO A 39 -2.16 5.10 15.21
CA PRO A 39 -3.26 5.49 16.07
C PRO A 39 -4.25 6.39 15.31
N ALA A 40 -5.54 6.25 15.61
CA ALA A 40 -6.57 7.16 15.13
C ALA A 40 -6.22 8.60 15.51
N ARG A 41 -6.56 9.52 14.60
CA ARG A 41 -6.33 10.95 14.79
C ARG A 41 -7.64 11.69 14.99
N THR A 42 -7.59 12.66 15.89
CA THR A 42 -8.64 13.69 16.00
C THR A 42 -8.17 14.95 15.31
N ALA A 43 -9.07 15.58 14.56
CA ALA A 43 -8.83 16.89 13.97
C ALA A 43 -8.60 17.93 15.07
N ALA A 44 -7.44 18.59 15.07
CA ALA A 44 -7.18 19.72 15.96
C ALA A 44 -7.92 20.96 15.43
N LYS A 45 -8.68 21.65 16.31
CA LYS A 45 -9.51 22.82 15.93
C LYS A 45 -8.72 23.89 15.16
N ASP A 46 -7.50 24.18 15.59
CA ASP A 46 -6.74 25.34 15.09
C ASP A 46 -5.50 24.97 14.25
N LYS A 47 -5.38 23.70 13.86
CA LYS A 47 -4.21 23.25 13.09
C LYS A 47 -4.63 22.28 11.99
N TRP A 48 -4.51 22.69 10.74
CA TRP A 48 -4.67 21.83 9.57
C TRP A 48 -3.38 21.04 9.29
N GLN A 49 -3.49 19.79 8.79
CA GLN A 49 -2.32 18.97 8.44
C GLN A 49 -2.41 18.58 6.96
N GLU A 50 -1.39 18.94 6.20
CA GLU A 50 -1.32 18.73 4.75
C GLU A 50 -0.24 17.72 4.36
N GLY A 51 0.44 17.13 5.36
CA GLY A 51 1.68 16.40 5.13
C GLY A 51 2.80 17.31 4.61
N PRO A 52 3.92 16.72 4.16
CA PRO A 52 5.06 17.47 3.63
C PRO A 52 4.89 17.80 2.14
N ALA A 53 5.56 18.87 1.69
CA ALA A 53 5.74 19.22 0.27
C ALA A 53 6.38 18.10 -0.58
N LYS A 54 7.22 17.25 0.04
CA LYS A 54 7.93 16.15 -0.63
C LYS A 54 7.81 14.85 0.19
N PRO A 55 6.67 14.15 0.12
CA PRO A 55 6.44 12.92 0.87
C PRO A 55 7.35 11.80 0.36
N LYS A 56 7.87 11.00 1.30
CA LYS A 56 8.57 9.77 0.96
C LYS A 56 7.54 8.69 0.63
N GLN A 57 7.85 7.85 -0.36
CA GLN A 57 7.02 6.69 -0.69
C GLN A 57 6.89 5.74 0.51
N HIS A 58 5.71 5.13 0.64
CA HIS A 58 5.34 4.18 1.69
C HIS A 58 5.49 4.70 3.12
N LYS A 59 5.58 6.02 3.30
CA LYS A 59 5.57 6.66 4.61
C LYS A 59 4.23 7.39 4.82
N PRO A 60 3.45 7.00 5.84
CA PRO A 60 2.23 7.72 6.18
C PRO A 60 2.55 9.07 6.84
N TYR A 61 1.78 10.09 6.50
CA TYR A 61 1.88 11.43 7.07
C TYR A 61 0.52 11.89 7.60
N PRO A 62 0.47 12.57 8.76
CA PRO A 62 -0.75 13.23 9.21
C PRO A 62 -1.32 14.12 8.11
N TYR A 63 -2.56 13.82 7.71
CA TYR A 63 -3.29 14.57 6.71
C TYR A 63 -4.74 14.78 7.16
N ASP A 64 -5.34 15.88 6.74
CA ASP A 64 -6.72 16.23 7.03
C ASP A 64 -7.45 16.52 5.73
N ILE A 65 -8.63 15.92 5.55
CA ILE A 65 -9.48 16.12 4.38
C ILE A 65 -10.69 16.97 4.78
N TYR A 66 -11.04 17.93 3.93
CA TYR A 66 -12.26 18.72 4.10
C TYR A 66 -13.44 17.96 3.50
N THR A 67 -14.38 17.51 4.34
CA THR A 67 -15.48 16.64 3.89
C THR A 67 -16.70 17.39 3.40
N HIS A 68 -16.82 18.69 3.72
CA HIS A 68 -18.01 19.50 3.42
C HIS A 68 -18.30 19.62 1.91
N CYS A 69 -17.28 19.68 1.06
CA CYS A 69 -17.46 19.81 -0.40
C CYS A 69 -17.36 18.48 -1.16
N GLY A 70 -17.37 17.35 -0.44
CA GLY A 70 -17.08 16.04 -1.00
C GLY A 70 -15.58 15.78 -1.10
N ILE A 71 -15.18 14.53 -0.83
CA ILE A 71 -13.79 14.08 -0.86
C ILE A 71 -13.40 13.79 -2.32
N LYS A 72 -13.39 14.80 -3.19
CA LYS A 72 -13.06 14.60 -4.60
C LYS A 72 -11.62 15.00 -4.91
N TRP A 73 -11.17 16.13 -4.37
CA TRP A 73 -9.87 16.69 -4.69
C TRP A 73 -9.09 16.98 -3.41
N LEU A 74 -7.78 16.86 -3.47
CA LEU A 74 -6.89 17.25 -2.37
C LEU A 74 -5.50 17.61 -2.89
N LYS A 75 -4.73 18.36 -2.08
CA LYS A 75 -3.33 18.68 -2.38
C LYS A 75 -2.39 17.89 -1.47
N PHE A 76 -1.49 17.11 -2.04
CA PHE A 76 -0.51 16.36 -1.25
C PHE A 76 0.82 16.26 -2.00
N GLY A 77 1.93 16.57 -1.33
CA GLY A 77 3.24 16.61 -1.98
C GLY A 77 3.33 17.63 -3.12
N ASP A 78 2.82 18.84 -2.87
CA ASP A 78 2.81 19.98 -3.81
C ASP A 78 2.10 19.74 -5.15
N ARG A 79 1.28 18.68 -5.26
CA ARG A 79 0.47 18.42 -6.45
C ARG A 79 -0.97 18.08 -6.13
N TRP A 80 -1.82 18.26 -7.13
CA TRP A 80 -3.24 17.95 -7.05
C TRP A 80 -3.50 16.48 -7.30
N TRP A 81 -4.51 15.98 -6.58
CA TRP A 81 -4.96 14.62 -6.64
C TRP A 81 -6.48 14.57 -6.73
N VAL A 82 -7.00 13.58 -7.45
CA VAL A 82 -8.43 13.31 -7.56
C VAL A 82 -8.74 11.92 -7.02
N LEU A 83 -9.85 11.80 -6.30
CA LEU A 83 -10.34 10.51 -5.81
C LEU A 83 -10.66 9.62 -7.01
N ASP A 84 -10.01 8.47 -7.06
CA ASP A 84 -10.19 7.48 -8.11
C ASP A 84 -11.06 6.32 -7.61
N SER A 85 -10.71 5.76 -6.45
CA SER A 85 -11.35 4.55 -5.94
C SER A 85 -11.42 4.52 -4.42
N VAL A 86 -12.39 3.75 -3.92
CA VAL A 86 -12.61 3.49 -2.50
C VAL A 86 -12.73 1.98 -2.32
N PHE A 87 -11.90 1.40 -1.46
CA PHE A 87 -11.88 -0.05 -1.27
C PHE A 87 -11.64 -0.44 0.20
N PRO A 88 -12.07 -1.65 0.61
CA PRO A 88 -11.70 -2.21 1.91
C PRO A 88 -10.18 -2.35 1.97
N GLY A 89 -9.53 -1.43 2.67
CA GLY A 89 -8.07 -1.40 2.79
C GLY A 89 -7.54 -2.39 3.81
N VAL A 90 -6.24 -2.35 4.02
CA VAL A 90 -5.53 -3.10 5.07
C VAL A 90 -5.73 -2.49 6.46
N GLU A 91 -6.89 -1.89 6.74
CA GLU A 91 -7.31 -1.28 8.02
C GLU A 91 -6.17 -0.60 8.80
N GLN A 92 -5.29 0.21 8.19
CA GLN A 92 -4.00 0.62 8.81
C GLN A 92 -4.09 1.53 10.05
N VAL A 93 -5.27 2.06 10.35
CA VAL A 93 -5.48 3.03 11.42
C VAL A 93 -6.42 2.46 12.48
N ASN A 94 -5.91 2.31 13.70
CA ASN A 94 -6.63 1.75 14.84
C ASN A 94 -7.15 2.84 15.78
N GLY A 95 -8.42 2.76 16.15
CA GLY A 95 -9.00 3.57 17.23
C GLY A 95 -10.42 4.01 16.92
N GLU A 96 -10.85 5.07 17.61
CA GLU A 96 -12.20 5.60 17.47
C GLU A 96 -12.42 6.21 16.07
N GLN A 97 -13.60 5.94 15.51
CA GLN A 97 -14.00 6.51 14.24
C GLN A 97 -14.13 8.04 14.34
N PRO A 98 -13.79 8.77 13.27
CA PRO A 98 -14.01 10.21 13.20
C PRO A 98 -15.49 10.58 13.42
N SER A 99 -15.74 11.70 14.10
CA SER A 99 -17.09 12.23 14.31
C SER A 99 -17.80 12.50 12.97
N GLN A 100 -19.01 11.98 12.82
CA GLN A 100 -19.85 12.21 11.64
C GLN A 100 -20.33 13.67 11.51
N HIS A 101 -20.22 14.46 12.57
CA HIS A 101 -20.59 15.88 12.57
C HIS A 101 -19.42 16.81 12.24
N SER A 102 -18.22 16.25 12.04
CA SER A 102 -17.05 17.02 11.65
C SER A 102 -17.03 17.27 10.14
N GLN A 103 -16.77 18.53 9.74
CA GLN A 103 -16.43 18.87 8.35
C GLN A 103 -14.99 18.51 7.97
N ARG A 104 -14.28 17.83 8.87
CA ARG A 104 -12.88 17.46 8.72
C ARG A 104 -12.68 16.01 9.10
N LEU A 105 -12.05 15.27 8.19
CA LEU A 105 -11.66 13.89 8.37
C LEU A 105 -10.15 13.83 8.60
N ALA A 106 -9.75 13.49 9.83
CA ALA A 106 -8.34 13.36 10.20
C ALA A 106 -7.86 11.92 9.97
N GLY A 107 -6.75 11.77 9.26
CA GLY A 107 -6.19 10.45 8.93
C GLY A 107 -4.73 10.54 8.51
N TYR A 108 -4.34 9.67 7.61
CA TYR A 108 -2.97 9.61 7.11
C TYR A 108 -2.98 9.54 5.59
N MET A 109 -2.15 10.37 4.97
CA MET A 109 -1.88 10.27 3.54
C MET A 109 -0.55 9.56 3.32
N THR A 110 -0.54 8.58 2.42
CA THR A 110 0.64 7.80 2.07
C THR A 110 0.85 7.88 0.56
N LEU A 111 2.04 8.33 0.14
CA LEU A 111 2.43 8.22 -1.27
C LEU A 111 2.80 6.75 -1.55
N ILE A 112 2.00 6.06 -2.35
CA ILE A 112 2.28 4.66 -2.71
C ILE A 112 3.27 4.60 -3.87
N GLY A 113 3.10 5.47 -4.86
CA GLY A 113 3.92 5.50 -6.06
C GLY A 113 3.89 6.88 -6.73
N PRO A 114 4.54 7.02 -7.90
CA PRO A 114 4.50 8.28 -8.64
C PRO A 114 3.08 8.69 -9.04
N ASP A 115 2.14 7.76 -9.18
CA ASP A 115 0.78 8.02 -9.69
C ASP A 115 -0.31 7.59 -8.71
N THR A 116 0.03 7.34 -7.44
CA THR A 116 -0.94 6.81 -6.48
C THR A 116 -0.63 7.31 -5.07
N ALA A 117 -1.66 7.81 -4.40
CA ALA A 117 -1.64 8.10 -2.97
C ALA A 117 -2.91 7.57 -2.31
N ASN A 118 -2.75 7.05 -1.09
CA ASN A 118 -3.86 6.51 -0.30
C ASN A 118 -4.09 7.40 0.92
N PHE A 119 -5.36 7.58 1.27
CA PHE A 119 -5.78 8.13 2.55
C PHE A 119 -6.44 7.04 3.38
N ASP A 120 -6.01 6.94 4.64
CA ASP A 120 -6.51 5.99 5.61
C ASP A 120 -6.96 6.71 6.90
N ALA A 121 -8.11 6.31 7.43
CA ALA A 121 -8.65 6.79 8.71
C ALA A 121 -9.33 5.64 9.46
N ALA A 122 -9.44 5.78 10.79
CA ALA A 122 -9.98 4.73 11.64
C ALA A 122 -11.40 4.35 11.24
N GLY A 123 -11.63 3.05 11.01
CA GLY A 123 -12.93 2.49 10.63
C GLY A 123 -13.51 3.03 9.32
N MET A 124 -12.66 3.51 8.41
CA MET A 124 -13.03 3.98 7.07
C MET A 124 -12.36 3.09 6.01
N PRO A 125 -12.99 2.90 4.83
CA PRO A 125 -12.30 2.31 3.69
C PRO A 125 -11.12 3.19 3.27
N THR A 126 -10.13 2.59 2.61
CA THR A 126 -9.03 3.35 2.01
C THR A 126 -9.57 4.13 0.81
N MET A 127 -9.21 5.41 0.74
CA MET A 127 -9.48 6.26 -0.41
C MET A 127 -8.20 6.41 -1.22
N GLN A 128 -8.24 5.98 -2.47
CA GLN A 128 -7.10 6.09 -3.38
C GLN A 128 -7.30 7.26 -4.34
N PHE A 129 -6.20 7.97 -4.57
CA PHE A 129 -6.15 9.14 -5.40
C PHE A 129 -5.09 8.99 -6.48
N VAL A 130 -5.38 9.57 -7.65
CA VAL A 130 -4.47 9.67 -8.79
C VAL A 130 -4.13 11.15 -9.08
N PRO A 131 -2.97 11.45 -9.67
CA PRO A 131 -2.60 12.83 -9.99
C PRO A 131 -3.59 13.45 -10.98
N THR A 132 -3.74 14.76 -10.88
CA THR A 132 -4.52 15.56 -11.83
C THR A 132 -3.79 16.86 -12.11
N GLU A 133 -3.93 17.35 -13.35
CA GLU A 133 -3.48 18.71 -13.72
C GLU A 133 -4.57 19.74 -13.45
N ASP A 134 -5.82 19.31 -13.30
CA ASP A 134 -6.96 20.19 -13.02
C ASP A 134 -6.89 20.76 -11.61
N GLU A 135 -7.09 22.07 -11.49
CA GLU A 135 -7.33 22.73 -10.22
C GLU A 135 -8.80 22.52 -9.77
N PRO A 136 -9.05 22.15 -8.51
CA PRO A 136 -10.40 21.93 -8.01
C PRO A 136 -11.30 23.18 -8.14
N PRO A 137 -12.58 23.05 -8.55
CA PRO A 137 -13.48 24.18 -8.80
C PRO A 137 -14.04 24.84 -7.52
N GLY A 138 -13.23 24.97 -6.47
CA GLY A 138 -13.59 25.73 -5.27
C GLY A 138 -12.97 25.18 -3.98
N CYS A 139 -13.29 23.93 -3.63
CA CYS A 139 -12.80 23.31 -2.39
C CYS A 139 -11.78 22.21 -2.67
N ALA A 140 -10.70 22.22 -1.91
CA ALA A 140 -9.77 21.11 -1.71
C ALA A 140 -9.07 21.21 -0.35
#